data_AF-A0A9D9DE96-F1
#
_entry.id   AF-A0A9D9DE96-F1
#
_cell.length_a   1.000
_cell.length_b   1.000
_cell.length_c   1.000
_cell.angle_alpha   90.00
_cell.angle_beta   90.00
_cell.angle_gamma   90.00
#
_symmetry.space_group_name_H-M   'P 1'
#
loop_
_entity.id
_entity.type
_entity.pdbx_description
1 polymer ?
#
loop_
_entity_poly.entity_id
_entity_poly.type
_entity_poly.pdbx_seq_one_letter_code
_entity_poly.pdbx_strand_id
1 'polypeptide(L)'
;MEENKKEEALEVEADKAEADPENRDEAVKAEEEAVTEETVSLTEEGEQAAQKKADSDYDDGFTDAPKKVEEQPKAPETKVEEETQTVDIHKQKEEGEEEVLVRPSERSKNGDIAYTDPRFENIEKARKSHVKFSKKWSHIKVGITLGAVALVIGTWLVIRFGFPSAGEIAAYVSLGVAILSVVGIAVFGIFQKKKTVKSTEDYLTAYFDNSDAFLFDGLPVQNIQGGLKDKVTAEEFNAADLYGACSKHEEPSNVGSRDSKTFEYEGMKCALADVGAEARNPKGFLTVFIGKYLRTENHLDVKDGGLFVYFKGNARATPPSFLFQKDANLIEDHKKYCVYGAKENKKLITPELRKAFKEIHTDNLLIDLAISFKSGKTYWALGYEDTLMVAPVDKPFDPVYLQKFKEHLTYILNLAKTL
;
A
#
# COMPACT_ATOMS: atom_id res chain seq x y z
N MET A 1 -62.36 23.36 2.27
CA MET A 1 -63.01 22.81 1.06
C MET A 1 -61.99 22.89 -0.04
N GLU A 2 -61.75 21.75 -0.69
CA GLU A 2 -60.80 21.54 -1.79
C GLU A 2 -59.33 21.79 -1.47
N GLU A 3 -58.68 20.79 -0.90
CA GLU A 3 -57.42 20.18 -1.40
C GLU A 3 -56.97 19.15 -0.36
N ASN A 4 -57.72 18.04 -0.31
CA ASN A 4 -57.37 16.88 0.51
C ASN A 4 -57.77 15.62 -0.27
N LYS A 5 -57.03 15.36 -1.36
CA LYS A 5 -57.36 14.30 -2.33
C LYS A 5 -56.15 13.75 -3.10
N LYS A 6 -54.99 13.63 -2.43
CA LYS A 6 -53.80 12.95 -2.99
C LYS A 6 -52.99 12.15 -1.95
N GLU A 7 -53.66 11.68 -0.90
CA GLU A 7 -53.22 10.56 -0.06
C GLU A 7 -54.31 9.49 -0.16
N GLU A 8 -54.21 8.58 -1.15
CA GLU A 8 -54.92 7.29 -1.23
C GLU A 8 -54.69 6.71 -2.63
N ALA A 9 -53.48 6.20 -2.88
CA ALA A 9 -53.21 5.21 -3.93
C ALA A 9 -51.71 4.86 -3.86
N LEU A 10 -51.35 3.90 -3.00
CA LEU A 10 -50.30 2.90 -3.21
C LEU A 10 -49.94 2.22 -1.88
N GLU A 11 -50.92 1.60 -1.25
CA GLU A 11 -50.73 0.42 -0.40
C GLU A 11 -51.92 -0.51 -0.64
N VAL A 12 -51.68 -1.81 -0.59
CA VAL A 12 -52.59 -2.96 -0.85
C VAL A 12 -52.42 -3.58 -2.25
N GLU A 13 -51.44 -4.46 -2.39
CA GLU A 13 -51.66 -5.89 -2.65
C GLU A 13 -50.32 -6.64 -2.60
N ALA A 14 -50.02 -7.18 -1.42
CA ALA A 14 -49.28 -8.43 -1.31
C ALA A 14 -50.32 -9.54 -1.24
N ASP A 15 -50.29 -10.52 -2.15
CA ASP A 15 -50.16 -11.95 -1.81
C ASP A 15 -50.14 -12.84 -3.07
N LYS A 16 -49.36 -13.93 -2.99
CA LYS A 16 -49.33 -15.14 -3.84
C LYS A 16 -48.67 -15.10 -5.23
N ALA A 17 -47.42 -15.57 -5.25
CA ALA A 17 -46.98 -16.56 -6.24
C ALA A 17 -45.80 -17.38 -5.67
N GLU A 18 -46.10 -18.58 -5.17
CA GLU A 18 -45.13 -19.68 -5.09
C GLU A 18 -44.76 -20.09 -6.53
N ALA A 19 -43.47 -20.15 -6.85
CA ALA A 19 -42.95 -20.77 -8.07
C ALA A 19 -41.57 -21.39 -7.82
N ASP A 20 -41.60 -22.71 -7.65
CA ASP A 20 -40.72 -23.78 -8.16
C ASP A 20 -39.18 -23.56 -8.24
N PRO A 21 -38.37 -24.36 -7.50
CA PRO A 21 -36.92 -24.30 -7.52
C PRO A 21 -36.32 -25.31 -8.52
N GLU A 22 -36.43 -25.05 -9.82
CA GLU A 22 -35.78 -25.93 -10.82
C GLU A 22 -35.18 -25.21 -12.04
N ASN A 23 -34.84 -23.92 -11.92
CA ASN A 23 -34.21 -23.20 -13.04
C ASN A 23 -33.16 -22.16 -12.60
N ARG A 24 -32.09 -22.62 -11.93
CA ARG A 24 -30.99 -21.76 -11.45
C ARG A 24 -29.62 -22.09 -12.05
N ASP A 25 -29.55 -23.01 -13.02
CA ASP A 25 -28.27 -23.49 -13.59
C ASP A 25 -27.98 -23.02 -15.04
N GLU A 26 -28.87 -22.26 -15.69
CA GLU A 26 -28.64 -21.77 -17.06
C GLU A 26 -28.34 -20.26 -17.18
N ALA A 27 -28.44 -19.48 -16.10
CA ALA A 27 -28.15 -18.04 -16.12
C ALA A 27 -26.71 -17.67 -15.74
N VAL A 28 -25.89 -18.61 -15.27
CA VAL A 28 -24.48 -18.38 -14.88
C VAL A 28 -23.49 -18.70 -16.01
N LYS A 29 -23.99 -19.20 -17.15
CA LYS A 29 -23.16 -19.62 -18.29
C LYS A 29 -23.11 -18.64 -19.47
N ALA A 30 -23.82 -17.52 -19.38
CA ALA A 30 -23.91 -16.53 -20.46
C ALA A 30 -23.10 -15.23 -20.21
N GLU A 31 -22.51 -15.04 -19.03
CA GLU A 31 -21.61 -13.89 -18.74
C GLU A 31 -20.12 -14.25 -18.79
N GLU A 32 -19.74 -15.53 -18.89
CA GLU A 32 -18.33 -15.96 -18.93
C GLU A 32 -17.73 -16.01 -20.36
N GLU A 33 -18.54 -15.85 -21.41
CA GLU A 33 -18.07 -15.87 -22.82
C GLU A 33 -17.88 -14.47 -23.45
N ALA A 34 -18.21 -13.37 -22.77
CA ALA A 34 -18.11 -12.01 -23.33
C ALA A 34 -16.80 -11.26 -23.01
N VAL A 35 -15.85 -11.85 -22.26
CA VAL A 35 -14.59 -11.17 -21.85
C VAL A 35 -13.34 -11.74 -22.56
N THR A 36 -13.50 -12.71 -23.46
CA THR A 36 -12.38 -13.40 -24.14
C THR A 36 -12.08 -12.94 -25.57
N GLU A 37 -12.77 -11.93 -26.10
CA GLU A 37 -12.52 -11.41 -27.47
C GLU A 37 -12.25 -9.90 -27.50
N GLU A 38 -11.32 -9.39 -26.69
CA GLU A 38 -10.70 -8.10 -27.02
C GLU A 38 -9.30 -7.98 -26.39
N THR A 39 -8.29 -8.55 -27.04
CA THR A 39 -6.89 -8.05 -27.08
C THR A 39 -6.01 -9.02 -27.88
N VAL A 40 -6.23 -9.05 -29.19
CA VAL A 40 -5.24 -9.50 -30.17
C VAL A 40 -5.11 -8.42 -31.22
N SER A 41 -4.14 -7.51 -31.07
CA SER A 41 -3.39 -6.92 -32.19
C SER A 41 -2.32 -5.91 -31.73
N LEU A 42 -1.07 -6.19 -32.13
CA LEU A 42 0.02 -5.25 -32.45
C LEU A 42 0.79 -4.66 -31.25
N THR A 43 2.14 -4.68 -31.18
CA THR A 43 3.16 -4.99 -32.20
C THR A 43 4.49 -5.32 -31.54
N GLU A 44 5.22 -6.24 -32.16
CA GLU A 44 6.66 -6.44 -32.04
C GLU A 44 7.41 -5.14 -32.39
N GLU A 45 8.29 -4.66 -31.52
CA GLU A 45 9.56 -3.99 -31.86
C GLU A 45 10.29 -3.65 -30.56
N GLY A 46 11.47 -4.25 -30.33
CA GLY A 46 12.35 -3.86 -29.23
C GLY A 46 13.06 -4.98 -28.45
N GLU A 47 13.08 -6.22 -28.93
CA GLU A 47 13.92 -7.27 -28.36
C GLU A 47 15.27 -7.34 -29.09
N GLN A 48 16.21 -6.47 -28.72
CA GLN A 48 17.65 -6.64 -28.98
C GLN A 48 18.49 -5.59 -28.22
N ALA A 49 18.77 -5.86 -26.94
CA ALA A 49 20.03 -5.50 -26.25
C ALA A 49 19.92 -5.68 -24.71
N ALA A 50 19.76 -6.91 -24.20
CA ALA A 50 19.99 -7.17 -22.77
C ALA A 50 20.21 -8.66 -22.44
N GLN A 51 21.15 -9.33 -23.13
CA GLN A 51 21.77 -10.54 -22.59
C GLN A 51 23.29 -10.40 -22.69
N LYS A 52 23.88 -9.81 -21.64
CA LYS A 52 25.20 -10.15 -21.09
C LYS A 52 25.49 -9.27 -19.87
N LYS A 53 25.17 -9.78 -18.69
CA LYS A 53 26.07 -9.92 -17.54
C LYS A 53 25.30 -10.56 -16.39
N ALA A 54 25.55 -11.85 -16.22
CA ALA A 54 25.30 -12.55 -14.97
C ALA A 54 26.48 -12.29 -14.01
N ASP A 55 26.15 -12.26 -12.72
CA ASP A 55 26.99 -12.49 -11.54
C ASP A 55 28.10 -11.50 -11.21
N SER A 56 27.81 -10.54 -10.32
CA SER A 56 28.58 -10.23 -9.09
C SER A 56 27.96 -9.04 -8.36
N ASP A 57 27.94 -9.14 -7.03
CA ASP A 57 27.68 -8.08 -6.03
C ASP A 57 26.30 -7.40 -6.03
N TYR A 58 25.43 -7.90 -5.15
CA TYR A 58 24.27 -7.15 -4.63
C TYR A 58 24.58 -6.73 -3.20
N ASP A 59 25.20 -5.56 -3.07
CA ASP A 59 25.18 -4.75 -1.86
C ASP A 59 25.13 -3.26 -2.24
N ASP A 60 24.48 -2.49 -1.37
CA ASP A 60 24.39 -1.02 -1.30
C ASP A 60 23.51 -0.21 -2.29
N GLY A 61 22.52 0.46 -1.70
CA GLY A 61 22.43 1.93 -1.80
C GLY A 61 21.54 2.52 -2.88
N PHE A 62 20.22 2.51 -2.69
CA PHE A 62 19.32 3.42 -3.40
C PHE A 62 19.42 4.82 -2.76
N THR A 63 20.44 5.60 -3.16
CA THR A 63 20.58 7.01 -2.80
C THR A 63 21.01 7.82 -4.03
N ASP A 64 20.05 8.32 -4.80
CA ASP A 64 20.31 9.36 -5.78
C ASP A 64 20.36 10.73 -5.08
N ALA A 65 21.58 11.18 -4.77
CA ALA A 65 21.85 12.56 -4.39
C ALA A 65 21.99 13.43 -5.66
N PRO A 66 21.32 14.60 -5.76
CA PRO A 66 21.45 15.46 -6.93
C PRO A 66 22.80 16.19 -6.97
N LYS A 67 23.47 16.13 -8.13
CA LYS A 67 24.68 16.89 -8.44
C LYS A 67 24.38 18.38 -8.61
N LYS A 68 25.19 19.17 -7.88
CA LYS A 68 25.40 20.61 -7.93
C LYS A 68 25.84 21.08 -9.34
N VAL A 69 25.20 22.11 -9.89
CA VAL A 69 25.68 22.87 -11.05
C VAL A 69 25.81 24.33 -10.65
N GLU A 70 26.99 24.90 -10.90
CA GLU A 70 27.39 26.28 -10.60
C GLU A 70 26.79 27.31 -11.57
N GLU A 71 26.55 28.51 -11.04
CA GLU A 71 26.09 29.74 -11.69
C GLU A 71 27.12 30.38 -12.65
N GLN A 72 26.64 31.22 -13.59
CA GLN A 72 26.97 32.67 -13.73
C GLN A 72 26.39 33.29 -15.05
N PRO A 73 26.25 34.64 -15.25
CA PRO A 73 25.12 35.48 -14.79
C PRO A 73 24.59 36.53 -15.84
N LYS A 74 23.62 37.37 -15.39
CA LYS A 74 23.08 38.69 -15.88
C LYS A 74 21.99 38.70 -16.97
N ALA A 75 20.98 39.59 -17.00
CA ALA A 75 20.28 40.54 -16.10
C ALA A 75 19.17 41.22 -16.98
N PRO A 76 18.33 42.15 -16.48
CA PRO A 76 17.09 41.98 -15.75
C PRO A 76 15.84 42.39 -16.56
N GLU A 77 14.68 41.76 -16.34
CA GLU A 77 13.39 42.38 -16.64
C GLU A 77 12.47 42.28 -15.42
N THR A 78 12.07 43.46 -14.95
CA THR A 78 11.19 43.72 -13.84
C THR A 78 9.78 43.20 -14.14
N LYS A 79 9.35 42.17 -13.43
CA LYS A 79 7.93 41.90 -13.17
C LYS A 79 7.72 41.75 -11.68
N VAL A 80 6.76 42.49 -11.18
CA VAL A 80 6.28 42.47 -9.80
C VAL A 80 5.77 41.05 -9.52
N GLU A 81 6.53 40.28 -8.75
CA GLU A 81 6.19 38.96 -8.26
C GLU A 81 5.65 39.14 -6.84
N GLU A 82 4.37 38.77 -6.63
CA GLU A 82 3.83 38.58 -5.29
C GLU A 82 4.69 37.53 -4.58
N GLU A 83 5.27 37.90 -3.43
CA GLU A 83 5.97 36.99 -2.54
C GLU A 83 5.03 35.85 -2.12
N THR A 84 5.08 34.74 -2.86
CA THR A 84 4.56 33.47 -2.38
C THR A 84 5.52 33.05 -1.28
N GLN A 85 5.08 33.15 -0.02
CA GLN A 85 5.84 32.64 1.12
C GLN A 85 6.12 31.15 0.87
N THR A 86 7.37 30.81 0.56
CA THR A 86 7.80 29.42 0.40
C THR A 86 7.87 28.80 1.78
N VAL A 87 6.80 28.10 2.17
CA VAL A 87 6.77 27.34 3.43
C VAL A 87 7.78 26.20 3.33
N ASP A 88 8.71 26.15 4.28
CA ASP A 88 9.63 25.02 4.42
C ASP A 88 8.83 23.79 4.90
N ILE A 89 8.71 22.80 4.01
CA ILE A 89 7.99 21.54 4.23
C ILE A 89 8.84 20.49 4.97
N HIS A 90 10.12 20.76 5.17
CA HIS A 90 11.03 19.88 5.88
C HIS A 90 11.18 20.30 7.35
N LYS A 91 11.38 19.30 8.22
CA LYS A 91 11.61 19.54 9.64
C LYS A 91 12.90 20.33 9.84
N GLN A 92 12.79 21.52 10.39
CA GLN A 92 13.95 22.30 10.82
C GLN A 92 14.47 21.71 12.13
N LYS A 93 15.75 21.31 12.17
CA LYS A 93 16.40 20.80 13.39
C LYS A 93 16.51 21.95 14.40
N GLU A 94 15.92 21.80 15.59
CA GLU A 94 16.21 22.71 16.71
C GLU A 94 17.60 22.38 17.27
N GLU A 95 18.42 23.40 17.55
CA GLU A 95 19.68 23.22 18.26
C GLU A 95 19.42 22.59 19.64
N GLY A 96 19.81 21.32 19.81
CA GLY A 96 19.70 20.58 21.06
C GLY A 96 18.61 19.51 21.13
N GLU A 97 17.77 19.34 20.10
CA GLU A 97 16.81 18.23 20.04
C GLU A 97 17.50 16.98 19.45
N GLU A 98 17.87 16.01 20.29
CA GLU A 98 18.32 14.70 19.81
C GLU A 98 17.14 13.97 19.14
N GLU A 99 17.30 13.66 17.86
CA GLU A 99 16.33 12.89 17.11
C GLU A 99 16.32 11.46 17.68
N VAL A 100 15.24 11.10 18.38
CA VAL A 100 15.07 9.75 18.96
C VAL A 100 14.85 8.78 17.81
N LEU A 101 15.94 8.22 17.30
CA LEU A 101 15.89 7.24 16.22
C LEU A 101 15.42 5.89 16.76
N VAL A 102 14.41 5.32 16.13
CA VAL A 102 13.98 3.94 16.35
C VAL A 102 15.06 3.03 15.78
N ARG A 103 15.78 2.34 16.68
CA ARG A 103 16.85 1.42 16.30
C ARG A 103 16.32 -0.02 16.18
N PRO A 104 16.76 -0.80 15.18
CA PRO A 104 16.44 -2.22 15.09
C PRO A 104 16.87 -2.97 16.37
N SER A 105 16.16 -4.06 16.68
CA SER A 105 16.52 -4.97 17.76
C SER A 105 17.92 -5.55 17.55
N GLU A 106 18.62 -5.82 18.66
CA GLU A 106 19.89 -6.54 18.62
C GLU A 106 19.69 -7.94 18.03
N ARG A 107 20.55 -8.31 17.08
CA ARG A 107 20.53 -9.61 16.41
C ARG A 107 21.62 -10.50 16.98
N SER A 108 21.31 -11.78 17.13
CA SER A 108 22.31 -12.81 17.45
C SER A 108 23.34 -12.95 16.33
N LYS A 109 24.43 -13.69 16.59
CA LYS A 109 25.46 -14.00 15.57
C LYS A 109 24.90 -14.71 14.33
N ASN A 110 23.77 -15.38 14.44
CA ASN A 110 23.08 -16.06 13.34
C ASN A 110 22.04 -15.17 12.65
N GLY A 111 21.91 -13.92 13.07
CA GLY A 111 20.92 -12.97 12.59
C GLY A 111 19.55 -13.08 13.24
N ASP A 112 19.28 -14.08 14.08
CA ASP A 112 17.99 -14.25 14.77
C ASP A 112 17.77 -13.18 15.86
N ILE A 113 16.49 -12.83 16.09
CA ILE A 113 16.02 -11.93 17.15
C ILE A 113 15.36 -12.76 18.25
N ALA A 114 15.57 -12.40 19.51
CA ALA A 114 14.88 -13.00 20.65
C ALA A 114 13.52 -12.33 20.85
N TYR A 115 12.46 -13.13 20.90
CA TYR A 115 11.09 -12.63 21.07
C TYR A 115 10.62 -12.86 22.50
N THR A 116 10.06 -11.82 23.10
CA THR A 116 9.48 -11.89 24.46
C THR A 116 7.98 -12.18 24.44
N ASP A 117 7.32 -11.94 23.30
CA ASP A 117 5.88 -12.12 23.13
C ASP A 117 5.59 -13.31 22.20
N PRO A 118 4.71 -14.25 22.59
CA PRO A 118 4.33 -15.39 21.74
C PRO A 118 3.77 -14.99 20.37
N ARG A 119 3.13 -13.83 20.26
CA ARG A 119 2.61 -13.30 18.99
C ARG A 119 3.73 -13.05 18.00
N PHE A 120 4.86 -12.49 18.46
CA PHE A 120 6.03 -12.23 17.60
C PHE A 120 6.73 -13.53 17.18
N GLU A 121 6.80 -14.51 18.08
CA GLU A 121 7.30 -15.85 17.73
C GLU A 121 6.45 -16.53 16.66
N ASN A 122 5.12 -16.39 16.73
CA ASN A 122 4.20 -16.93 15.73
C ASN A 122 4.40 -16.29 14.36
N ILE A 123 4.61 -14.96 14.32
CA ILE A 123 4.94 -14.23 13.08
C ILE A 123 6.23 -14.80 12.47
N GLU A 124 7.29 -14.92 13.27
CA GLU A 124 8.58 -15.42 12.79
C GLU A 124 8.51 -16.88 12.34
N LYS A 125 7.72 -17.71 13.03
CA LYS A 125 7.47 -19.10 12.64
C LYS A 125 6.74 -19.19 11.30
N ALA A 126 5.72 -18.36 11.09
CA ALA A 126 5.00 -18.27 9.83
C ALA A 126 5.94 -17.81 8.69
N ARG A 127 6.75 -16.79 8.94
CA ARG A 127 7.78 -16.33 8.00
C ARG A 127 8.78 -17.43 7.63
N LYS A 128 9.36 -18.11 8.62
CA LYS A 128 10.30 -19.23 8.39
C LYS A 128 9.65 -20.36 7.60
N SER A 129 8.37 -20.66 7.84
CA SER A 129 7.61 -21.64 7.07
C SER A 129 7.46 -21.21 5.60
N HIS A 130 7.05 -19.96 5.37
CA HIS A 130 6.90 -19.39 4.04
C HIS A 130 8.24 -19.38 3.26
N VAL A 131 9.33 -18.92 3.88
CA VAL A 131 10.66 -18.89 3.25
C VAL A 131 11.14 -20.30 2.90
N LYS A 132 10.96 -21.29 3.79
CA LYS A 132 11.29 -22.69 3.50
C LYS A 132 10.48 -23.23 2.33
N PHE A 133 9.18 -22.92 2.29
CA PHE A 133 8.30 -23.28 1.19
C PHE A 133 8.77 -22.65 -0.13
N SER A 134 9.01 -21.33 -0.15
CA SER A 134 9.44 -20.59 -1.34
C SER A 134 10.79 -21.09 -1.86
N LYS A 135 11.76 -21.37 -0.97
CA LYS A 135 13.03 -22.00 -1.34
C LYS A 135 12.82 -23.38 -1.94
N LYS A 136 12.03 -24.26 -1.29
CA LYS A 136 11.73 -25.61 -1.81
C LYS A 136 11.15 -25.56 -3.22
N TRP A 137 10.19 -24.67 -3.47
CA TRP A 137 9.57 -24.53 -4.79
C TRP A 137 10.53 -23.98 -5.86
N SER A 138 11.44 -23.08 -5.47
CA SER A 138 12.50 -22.63 -6.38
C SER A 138 13.40 -23.79 -6.81
N HIS A 139 13.82 -24.65 -5.88
CA HIS A 139 14.64 -25.84 -6.19
C HIS A 139 13.89 -26.84 -7.08
N ILE A 140 12.60 -27.08 -6.81
CA ILE A 140 11.76 -27.95 -7.65
C ILE A 140 11.65 -27.38 -9.07
N LYS A 141 11.41 -26.07 -9.20
CA LYS A 141 11.33 -25.40 -10.51
C LYS A 141 12.63 -25.59 -11.30
N VAL A 142 13.78 -25.31 -10.68
CA VAL A 142 15.10 -25.50 -11.32
C VAL A 142 15.31 -26.97 -11.72
N GLY A 143 14.96 -27.91 -10.86
CA GLY A 143 15.07 -29.34 -11.15
C GLY A 143 14.22 -29.78 -12.35
N ILE A 144 12.98 -29.32 -12.44
CA ILE A 144 12.08 -29.60 -13.58
C ILE A 144 12.62 -28.97 -14.86
N THR A 145 13.09 -27.72 -14.82
CA THR A 145 13.65 -27.05 -15.99
C THR A 145 14.90 -27.75 -16.50
N LEU A 146 15.85 -28.09 -15.61
CA LEU A 146 17.06 -28.83 -15.99
C LEU A 146 16.72 -30.23 -16.51
N GLY A 147 15.77 -30.92 -15.88
CA GLY A 147 15.28 -32.22 -16.33
C GLY A 147 14.66 -32.17 -17.73
N ALA A 148 13.85 -31.15 -18.01
CA ALA A 148 13.26 -30.92 -19.32
C ALA A 148 14.32 -30.65 -20.40
N VAL A 149 15.31 -29.79 -20.10
CA VAL A 149 16.42 -29.51 -21.03
C VAL A 149 17.24 -30.77 -21.29
N ALA A 150 17.59 -31.54 -20.24
CA ALA A 150 18.31 -32.80 -20.37
C ALA A 150 17.51 -33.83 -21.19
N LEU A 151 16.18 -33.88 -21.04
CA LEU A 151 15.31 -34.75 -21.83
C LEU A 151 15.32 -34.39 -23.31
N VAL A 152 15.23 -33.10 -23.65
CA VAL A 152 15.27 -32.62 -25.05
C VAL A 152 16.63 -32.93 -25.69
N ILE A 153 17.73 -32.59 -25.01
CA ILE A 153 19.09 -32.86 -25.49
C ILE A 153 19.35 -34.37 -25.61
N GLY A 154 18.97 -35.14 -24.59
CA GLY A 154 19.13 -36.60 -24.56
C GLY A 154 18.35 -37.27 -25.69
N THR A 155 17.10 -36.86 -25.92
CA THR A 155 16.27 -37.35 -27.03
C THR A 155 16.94 -37.05 -28.37
N TRP A 156 17.42 -35.82 -28.56
CA TRP A 156 18.12 -35.43 -29.78
C TRP A 156 19.39 -36.26 -30.03
N LEU A 157 20.23 -36.45 -29.01
CA LEU A 157 21.45 -37.26 -29.09
C LEU A 157 21.16 -38.73 -29.39
N VAL A 158 20.19 -39.33 -28.68
CA VAL A 158 19.83 -40.75 -28.86
C VAL A 158 19.31 -41.01 -30.26
N ILE A 159 18.45 -40.16 -30.80
CA ILE A 159 17.93 -40.36 -32.16
C ILE A 159 19.01 -40.11 -33.21
N ARG A 160 19.83 -39.06 -33.03
CA ARG A 160 20.89 -38.70 -33.99
C ARG A 160 21.99 -39.75 -34.10
N PHE A 161 22.44 -40.31 -32.97
CA PHE A 161 23.56 -41.27 -32.93
C PHE A 161 23.11 -42.73 -32.86
N GLY A 162 21.96 -43.03 -32.26
CA GLY A 162 21.43 -44.38 -32.15
C GLY A 162 20.71 -44.87 -33.42
N PHE A 163 20.19 -43.95 -34.25
CA PHE A 163 19.50 -44.28 -35.49
C PHE A 163 20.01 -43.42 -36.66
N PRO A 164 21.21 -43.71 -37.21
CA PRO A 164 21.86 -42.89 -38.23
C PRO A 164 21.01 -42.70 -39.50
N SER A 165 20.11 -43.64 -39.80
CA SER A 165 19.18 -43.63 -40.93
C SER A 165 17.95 -42.73 -40.73
N ALA A 166 17.77 -42.13 -39.54
CA ALA A 166 16.56 -41.37 -39.20
C ALA A 166 16.45 -39.99 -39.88
N GLY A 167 17.52 -39.47 -40.50
CA GLY A 167 17.47 -38.21 -41.26
C GLY A 167 16.81 -37.06 -40.51
N GLU A 168 15.83 -36.39 -41.15
CA GLU A 168 15.06 -35.27 -40.58
C GLU A 168 14.04 -35.69 -39.51
N ILE A 169 13.72 -36.97 -39.37
CA ILE A 169 12.78 -37.47 -38.36
C ILE A 169 13.29 -37.17 -36.95
N ALA A 170 14.62 -37.15 -36.75
CA ALA A 170 15.24 -36.74 -35.50
C ALA A 170 14.84 -35.31 -35.08
N ALA A 171 14.78 -34.39 -36.05
CA ALA A 171 14.39 -33.01 -35.79
C ALA A 171 12.92 -32.93 -35.37
N TYR A 172 12.01 -33.58 -36.11
CA TYR A 172 10.57 -33.57 -35.79
C TYR A 172 10.24 -34.20 -34.43
N VAL A 173 10.86 -35.33 -34.09
CA VAL A 173 10.64 -35.98 -32.78
C VAL A 173 11.20 -35.12 -31.65
N SER A 174 12.41 -34.56 -31.81
CA SER A 174 12.99 -33.68 -30.80
C SER A 174 12.17 -32.39 -30.59
N LEU A 175 11.61 -31.84 -31.68
CA LEU A 175 10.69 -30.71 -31.63
C LEU A 175 9.39 -31.07 -30.88
N GLY A 176 8.83 -32.24 -31.16
CA GLY A 176 7.64 -32.74 -30.44
C GLY A 176 7.89 -32.88 -28.94
N VAL A 177 9.03 -33.44 -28.53
CA VAL A 177 9.42 -33.55 -27.11
C VAL A 177 9.66 -32.17 -26.49
N ALA A 178 10.24 -31.23 -27.23
CA ALA A 178 10.41 -29.85 -26.76
C ALA A 178 9.06 -29.18 -26.50
N ILE A 179 8.10 -29.28 -27.44
CA ILE A 179 6.75 -28.73 -27.28
C ILE A 179 6.07 -29.35 -26.05
N LEU A 180 6.10 -30.68 -25.91
CA LEU A 180 5.51 -31.37 -24.75
C LEU A 180 6.17 -30.93 -23.43
N SER A 181 7.48 -30.71 -23.43
CA SER A 181 8.21 -30.22 -22.25
C SER A 181 7.78 -28.80 -21.87
N VAL A 182 7.60 -27.91 -22.85
CA VAL A 182 7.11 -26.54 -22.62
C VAL A 182 5.69 -26.57 -22.05
N VAL A 183 4.80 -27.38 -22.63
CA VAL A 183 3.43 -27.56 -22.12
C VAL A 183 3.46 -28.09 -20.68
N GLY A 184 4.31 -29.09 -20.39
CA GLY A 184 4.47 -29.62 -19.04
C GLY A 184 4.93 -28.56 -18.03
N ILE A 185 5.88 -27.71 -18.40
CA ILE A 185 6.36 -26.58 -17.58
C ILE A 185 5.23 -25.56 -17.36
N ALA A 186 4.45 -25.24 -18.39
CA ALA A 186 3.32 -24.31 -18.27
C ALA A 186 2.25 -24.82 -17.30
N VAL A 187 1.85 -26.09 -17.43
CA VAL A 187 0.90 -26.74 -16.52
C VAL A 187 1.43 -26.75 -15.09
N PHE A 188 2.70 -27.12 -14.89
CA PHE A 188 3.35 -27.04 -13.59
C PHE A 188 3.33 -25.62 -13.00
N GLY A 189 3.58 -24.60 -13.83
CA GLY A 189 3.55 -23.19 -13.44
C GLY A 189 2.19 -22.76 -12.89
N ILE A 190 1.08 -23.23 -13.47
CA ILE A 190 -0.28 -22.93 -12.98
C ILE A 190 -0.50 -23.52 -11.57
N PHE A 191 -0.13 -24.78 -11.34
CA PHE A 191 -0.25 -25.40 -10.02
C PHE A 191 0.66 -24.76 -8.97
N GLN A 192 1.90 -24.44 -9.36
CA GLN A 192 2.84 -23.73 -8.51
C GLN A 192 2.27 -22.37 -8.12
N LYS A 193 1.75 -21.58 -9.07
CA LYS A 193 1.17 -20.25 -8.79
C LYS A 193 0.07 -20.34 -7.73
N LYS A 194 -0.88 -21.28 -7.85
CA LYS A 194 -1.94 -21.48 -6.86
C LYS A 194 -1.39 -21.80 -5.46
N LYS A 195 -0.37 -22.65 -5.37
CA LYS A 195 0.25 -23.04 -4.10
C LYS A 195 1.08 -21.91 -3.47
N THR A 196 1.79 -21.15 -4.29
CA THR A 196 2.55 -19.96 -3.85
C THR A 196 1.62 -18.87 -3.33
N VAL A 197 0.55 -18.56 -4.06
CA VAL A 197 -0.47 -17.57 -3.61
C VAL A 197 -1.02 -17.97 -2.25
N LYS A 198 -1.43 -19.23 -2.08
CA LYS A 198 -1.92 -19.71 -0.78
C LYS A 198 -0.88 -19.58 0.34
N SER A 199 0.37 -19.96 0.09
CA SER A 199 1.45 -19.82 1.08
C SER A 199 1.72 -18.37 1.47
N THR A 200 1.59 -17.43 0.53
CA THR A 200 1.68 -16.00 0.81
C THR A 200 0.48 -15.51 1.63
N GLU A 201 -0.75 -15.89 1.25
CA GLU A 201 -1.96 -15.56 2.01
C GLU A 201 -1.89 -16.11 3.45
N ASP A 202 -1.48 -17.37 3.64
CA ASP A 202 -1.33 -17.99 4.95
C ASP A 202 -0.30 -17.23 5.82
N TYR A 203 0.81 -16.79 5.21
CA TYR A 203 1.82 -15.98 5.91
C TYR A 203 1.29 -14.60 6.29
N LEU A 204 0.69 -13.87 5.34
CA LEU A 204 0.16 -12.54 5.59
C LEU A 204 -0.96 -12.56 6.62
N THR A 205 -1.86 -13.54 6.55
CA THR A 205 -2.93 -13.71 7.55
C THR A 205 -2.32 -13.90 8.95
N ALA A 206 -1.35 -14.80 9.10
CA ALA A 206 -0.67 -14.98 10.38
C ALA A 206 0.09 -13.72 10.84
N TYR A 207 0.69 -12.98 9.91
CA TYR A 207 1.38 -11.73 10.21
C TYR A 207 0.42 -10.68 10.78
N PHE A 208 -0.69 -10.40 10.09
CA PHE A 208 -1.65 -9.39 10.49
C PHE A 208 -2.41 -9.82 11.74
N ASP A 209 -2.95 -11.03 11.82
CA ASP A 209 -3.68 -11.51 12.99
C ASP A 209 -2.87 -11.36 14.30
N ASN A 210 -1.58 -11.74 14.27
CA ASN A 210 -0.71 -11.60 15.45
C ASN A 210 -0.29 -10.15 15.70
N SER A 211 -0.12 -9.35 14.64
CA SER A 211 0.22 -7.93 14.76
C SER A 211 -0.95 -7.15 15.36
N ASP A 212 -2.17 -7.37 14.89
CA ASP A 212 -3.39 -6.73 15.38
C ASP A 212 -3.71 -7.15 16.80
N ALA A 213 -3.59 -8.45 17.08
CA ALA A 213 -3.74 -8.96 18.43
C ALA A 213 -2.73 -8.32 19.38
N PHE A 214 -1.55 -7.90 18.91
CA PHE A 214 -0.60 -7.13 19.72
C PHE A 214 -0.97 -5.64 19.80
N LEU A 215 -1.36 -5.02 18.69
CA LEU A 215 -1.68 -3.60 18.60
C LEU A 215 -2.87 -3.22 19.48
N PHE A 216 -3.94 -4.02 19.44
CA PHE A 216 -5.18 -3.74 20.19
C PHE A 216 -5.15 -4.26 21.64
N ASP A 217 -4.14 -5.03 22.03
CA ASP A 217 -4.00 -5.53 23.39
C ASP A 217 -3.85 -4.39 24.40
N GLY A 218 -4.69 -4.39 25.43
CA GLY A 218 -4.74 -3.34 26.44
C GLY A 218 -5.39 -2.02 25.98
N LEU A 219 -5.88 -1.94 24.74
CA LEU A 219 -6.69 -0.81 24.27
C LEU A 219 -8.18 -1.11 24.42
N PRO A 220 -9.02 -0.12 24.76
CA PRO A 220 -10.48 -0.26 24.86
C PRO A 220 -11.16 -0.34 23.48
N VAL A 221 -10.72 -1.30 22.65
CA VAL A 221 -11.23 -1.54 21.30
C VAL A 221 -12.30 -2.62 21.32
N GLN A 222 -13.39 -2.37 20.59
CA GLN A 222 -14.53 -3.29 20.44
C GLN A 222 -14.90 -3.45 18.97
N ASN A 223 -15.70 -4.47 18.66
CA ASN A 223 -16.35 -4.64 17.36
C ASN A 223 -15.38 -4.61 16.16
N ILE A 224 -14.20 -5.23 16.29
CA ILE A 224 -13.23 -5.32 15.20
C ILE A 224 -13.83 -6.16 14.06
N GLN A 225 -13.92 -5.57 12.87
CA GLN A 225 -14.40 -6.20 11.64
C GLN A 225 -13.42 -5.90 10.50
N GLY A 226 -13.45 -6.73 9.45
CA GLY A 226 -12.55 -6.66 8.31
C GLY A 226 -11.30 -7.53 8.47
N GLY A 227 -10.33 -7.35 7.56
CA GLY A 227 -9.10 -8.13 7.55
C GLY A 227 -8.27 -7.93 6.28
N LEU A 228 -7.39 -8.88 6.00
CA LEU A 228 -6.37 -8.78 4.93
C LEU A 228 -6.94 -8.43 3.54
N LYS A 229 -8.13 -8.95 3.21
CA LYS A 229 -8.74 -8.81 1.88
C LYS A 229 -9.60 -7.55 1.73
N ASP A 230 -9.99 -6.94 2.84
CA ASP A 230 -10.79 -5.73 2.84
C ASP A 230 -9.92 -4.54 2.43
N LYS A 231 -10.51 -3.65 1.64
CA LYS A 231 -9.81 -2.54 0.98
C LYS A 231 -10.52 -1.22 1.26
N VAL A 232 -9.72 -0.17 1.37
CA VAL A 232 -10.15 1.22 1.26
C VAL A 232 -10.40 1.53 -0.21
N THR A 233 -11.56 2.10 -0.53
CA THR A 233 -11.88 2.51 -1.90
C THR A 233 -11.18 3.81 -2.27
N ALA A 234 -11.04 4.09 -3.56
CA ALA A 234 -10.42 5.34 -4.01
C ALA A 234 -11.24 6.56 -3.58
N GLU A 235 -12.58 6.48 -3.62
CA GLU A 235 -13.48 7.54 -3.17
C GLU A 235 -13.29 7.83 -1.68
N GLU A 236 -13.15 6.78 -0.88
CA GLU A 236 -12.96 6.89 0.56
C GLU A 236 -11.61 7.52 0.93
N PHE A 237 -10.56 7.17 0.20
CA PHE A 237 -9.23 7.78 0.38
C PHE A 237 -9.21 9.24 -0.09
N ASN A 238 -9.77 9.52 -1.28
CA ASN A 238 -9.82 10.86 -1.86
C ASN A 238 -10.70 11.82 -1.06
N ALA A 239 -11.69 11.33 -0.29
CA ALA A 239 -12.50 12.16 0.61
C ALA A 239 -11.69 12.87 1.71
N ALA A 240 -10.44 12.46 1.94
CA ALA A 240 -9.53 13.17 2.84
C ALA A 240 -9.01 14.49 2.24
N ASP A 241 -9.06 14.68 0.92
CA ASP A 241 -8.45 15.84 0.22
C ASP A 241 -6.98 16.09 0.59
N LEU A 242 -6.25 15.04 1.00
CA LEU A 242 -4.84 15.14 1.37
C LEU A 242 -3.92 14.95 0.16
N TYR A 243 -4.21 13.92 -0.62
CA TYR A 243 -3.42 13.50 -1.77
C TYR A 243 -4.33 13.49 -2.99
N GLY A 244 -4.04 14.36 -3.95
CA GLY A 244 -4.71 14.49 -5.23
C GLY A 244 -3.70 14.83 -6.31
N ALA A 245 -4.18 14.88 -7.56
CA ALA A 245 -3.49 15.27 -8.78
C ALA A 245 -2.09 15.91 -8.60
N CYS A 246 -1.03 15.10 -8.68
CA CYS A 246 0.33 15.61 -8.78
C CYS A 246 0.51 16.29 -10.13
N SER A 247 0.35 17.62 -10.16
CA SER A 247 0.47 18.51 -11.32
C SER A 247 -0.67 18.37 -12.34
N LYS A 248 -1.52 19.41 -12.46
CA LYS A 248 -2.44 19.73 -13.61
C LYS A 248 -3.35 18.63 -14.19
N HIS A 249 -3.28 17.40 -13.70
CA HIS A 249 -3.97 16.23 -14.21
C HIS A 249 -4.87 15.72 -13.09
N GLU A 250 -6.13 16.14 -13.14
CA GLU A 250 -7.22 15.86 -12.21
C GLU A 250 -7.63 14.37 -12.15
N GLU A 251 -6.72 13.44 -12.47
CA GLU A 251 -7.00 12.02 -12.34
C GLU A 251 -6.90 11.62 -10.84
N PRO A 252 -7.90 10.89 -10.32
CA PRO A 252 -7.88 10.41 -8.94
C PRO A 252 -6.69 9.49 -8.70
N SER A 253 -6.15 9.51 -7.49
CA SER A 253 -5.05 8.61 -7.12
C SER A 253 -5.45 7.15 -7.29
N ASN A 254 -4.53 6.34 -7.81
CA ASN A 254 -4.65 4.89 -7.76
C ASN A 254 -4.31 4.45 -6.34
N VAL A 255 -5.24 3.76 -5.68
CA VAL A 255 -5.13 3.41 -4.26
C VAL A 255 -5.08 1.89 -4.12
N GLY A 256 -3.96 1.40 -3.62
CA GLY A 256 -3.81 0.03 -3.14
C GLY A 256 -3.93 0.00 -1.61
N SER A 257 -4.70 -0.93 -1.08
CA SER A 257 -4.79 -1.13 0.36
C SER A 257 -4.91 -2.59 0.72
N ARG A 258 -4.59 -2.89 1.98
CA ARG A 258 -4.75 -4.20 2.59
C ARG A 258 -5.02 -4.03 4.07
N ASP A 259 -5.44 -5.11 4.70
CA ASP A 259 -5.59 -5.18 6.15
C ASP A 259 -6.53 -4.09 6.70
N SER A 260 -7.57 -3.77 5.94
CA SER A 260 -8.55 -2.75 6.31
C SER A 260 -9.48 -3.27 7.40
N LYS A 261 -9.54 -2.57 8.52
CA LYS A 261 -10.38 -2.92 9.66
C LYS A 261 -11.21 -1.76 10.12
N THR A 262 -12.43 -2.05 10.55
CA THR A 262 -13.27 -1.12 11.30
C THR A 262 -13.37 -1.59 12.74
N PHE A 263 -13.41 -0.66 13.68
CA PHE A 263 -13.50 -0.95 15.11
C PHE A 263 -14.08 0.25 15.87
N GLU A 264 -14.46 0.04 17.11
CA GLU A 264 -14.91 1.10 18.02
C GLU A 264 -13.85 1.29 19.12
N TYR A 265 -13.41 2.53 19.32
CA TYR A 265 -12.49 2.91 20.39
C TYR A 265 -13.22 3.83 21.37
N GLU A 266 -13.54 3.32 22.56
CA GLU A 266 -14.33 4.07 23.57
C GLU A 266 -15.63 4.69 23.01
N GLY A 267 -16.30 3.99 22.07
CA GLY A 267 -17.53 4.45 21.42
C GLY A 267 -17.33 5.30 20.16
N MET A 268 -16.10 5.70 19.83
CA MET A 268 -15.76 6.38 18.58
C MET A 268 -15.52 5.36 17.48
N LYS A 269 -16.24 5.48 16.35
CA LYS A 269 -16.03 4.62 15.18
C LYS A 269 -14.70 4.95 14.52
N CYS A 270 -13.92 3.92 14.27
CA CYS A 270 -12.60 4.00 13.69
C CYS A 270 -12.47 3.03 12.50
N ALA A 271 -11.60 3.37 11.56
CA ALA A 271 -11.13 2.45 10.52
C ALA A 271 -9.63 2.63 10.29
N LEU A 272 -8.88 1.54 10.18
CA LEU A 272 -7.43 1.55 9.99
C LEU A 272 -7.07 0.60 8.84
N ALA A 273 -6.19 1.04 7.94
CA ALA A 273 -5.68 0.20 6.86
C ALA A 273 -4.21 0.51 6.52
N ASP A 274 -3.52 -0.47 5.93
CA ASP A 274 -2.28 -0.22 5.17
C ASP A 274 -2.67 0.34 3.80
N VAL A 275 -2.12 1.48 3.42
CA VAL A 275 -2.42 2.13 2.14
C VAL A 275 -1.15 2.54 1.43
N GLY A 276 -1.10 2.24 0.13
CA GLY A 276 -0.18 2.83 -0.84
C GLY A 276 -1.00 3.55 -1.91
N ALA A 277 -0.64 4.80 -2.22
CA ALA A 277 -1.31 5.59 -3.24
C ALA A 277 -0.29 6.15 -4.24
N GLU A 278 -0.71 6.15 -5.50
CA GLU A 278 0.05 6.68 -6.63
C GLU A 278 -0.78 7.74 -7.34
N ALA A 279 -0.14 8.82 -7.77
CA ALA A 279 -0.73 9.81 -8.66
C ALA A 279 0.00 9.80 -10.00
N ARG A 280 -0.72 10.11 -11.07
CA ARG A 280 -0.14 10.21 -12.40
C ARG A 280 0.53 11.57 -12.57
N ASN A 281 1.75 11.57 -13.08
CA ASN A 281 2.47 12.74 -13.55
C ASN A 281 2.81 12.57 -15.05
N PRO A 282 3.28 13.63 -15.75
CA PRO A 282 3.62 13.53 -17.17
C PRO A 282 4.72 12.51 -17.52
N LYS A 283 5.50 12.05 -16.54
CA LYS A 283 6.59 11.07 -16.68
C LYS A 283 6.19 9.64 -16.26
N GLY A 284 4.99 9.43 -15.72
CA GLY A 284 4.53 8.13 -15.22
C GLY A 284 3.77 8.23 -13.89
N PHE A 285 3.74 7.14 -13.13
CA PHE A 285 3.17 7.12 -11.79
C PHE A 285 4.19 7.61 -10.76
N LEU A 286 3.72 8.39 -9.79
CA LEU A 286 4.48 8.86 -8.64
C LEU A 286 3.79 8.39 -7.38
N THR A 287 4.52 7.72 -6.51
CA THR A 287 4.05 7.42 -5.16
C THR A 287 3.79 8.71 -4.40
N VAL A 288 2.55 8.88 -3.92
CA VAL A 288 2.13 10.06 -3.14
C VAL A 288 1.92 9.77 -1.67
N PHE A 289 1.67 8.50 -1.32
CA PHE A 289 1.50 8.09 0.06
C PHE A 289 1.83 6.60 0.22
N ILE A 290 2.60 6.25 1.26
CA ILE A 290 2.75 4.88 1.75
C ILE A 290 2.70 4.95 3.27
N GLY A 291 1.73 4.27 3.87
CA GLY A 291 1.57 4.38 5.31
C GLY A 291 0.31 3.75 5.88
N LYS A 292 0.04 4.09 7.13
CA LYS A 292 -1.17 3.71 7.84
C LYS A 292 -2.21 4.81 7.61
N TYR A 293 -3.41 4.42 7.21
CA TYR A 293 -4.52 5.34 7.02
C TYR A 293 -5.57 5.08 8.08
N LEU A 294 -5.71 6.02 9.02
CA LEU A 294 -6.69 5.96 10.10
C LEU A 294 -7.81 6.95 9.82
N ARG A 295 -9.05 6.53 10.08
CA ARG A 295 -10.24 7.35 10.01
C ARG A 295 -10.96 7.26 11.33
N THR A 296 -11.38 8.39 11.85
CA THR A 296 -12.12 8.47 13.10
C THR A 296 -13.35 9.34 12.92
N GLU A 297 -14.43 9.00 13.61
CA GLU A 297 -15.55 9.93 13.81
C GLU A 297 -15.08 11.13 14.65
N ASN A 298 -15.70 12.30 14.44
CA ASN A 298 -15.47 13.50 15.25
C ASN A 298 -16.79 14.29 15.42
N HIS A 299 -16.77 15.34 16.24
CA HIS A 299 -17.93 16.22 16.42
C HIS A 299 -17.71 17.64 15.88
N LEU A 300 -16.76 17.80 14.97
CA LEU A 300 -16.39 19.09 14.41
C LEU A 300 -17.38 19.54 13.34
N ASP A 301 -17.68 20.85 13.32
CA ASP A 301 -18.42 21.52 12.25
C ASP A 301 -17.42 22.31 11.39
N VAL A 302 -16.79 21.61 10.46
CA VAL A 302 -15.78 22.16 9.54
C VAL A 302 -16.49 22.80 8.35
N LYS A 303 -16.24 24.09 8.13
CA LYS A 303 -16.78 24.84 6.97
C LYS A 303 -15.99 24.55 5.70
N ASP A 304 -16.59 24.91 4.56
CA ASP A 304 -15.99 24.80 3.23
C ASP A 304 -14.57 25.40 3.20
N GLY A 305 -13.69 24.80 2.40
CA GLY A 305 -12.25 25.10 2.41
C GLY A 305 -11.44 24.27 3.42
N GLY A 306 -12.10 23.45 4.24
CA GLY A 306 -11.47 22.41 5.05
C GLY A 306 -10.55 22.93 6.17
N LEU A 307 -9.91 21.98 6.85
CA LEU A 307 -8.89 22.22 7.85
C LEU A 307 -7.90 21.06 7.79
N PHE A 308 -6.63 21.39 7.61
CA PHE A 308 -5.56 20.43 7.37
C PHE A 308 -4.38 20.73 8.28
N VAL A 309 -3.70 19.68 8.74
CA VAL A 309 -2.47 19.78 9.51
C VAL A 309 -1.45 18.86 8.88
N TYR A 310 -0.25 19.37 8.63
CA TYR A 310 0.88 18.57 8.15
C TYR A 310 2.04 18.67 9.13
N PHE A 311 2.50 17.52 9.62
CA PHE A 311 3.70 17.39 10.45
C PHE A 311 4.89 17.17 9.52
N LYS A 312 5.83 18.11 9.60
CA LYS A 312 6.98 18.17 8.69
C LYS A 312 7.87 16.95 8.91
N GLY A 313 8.17 16.26 7.83
CA GLY A 313 9.00 15.07 7.84
C GLY A 313 10.46 15.32 7.45
N ASN A 314 11.21 14.22 7.37
CA ASN A 314 12.58 14.21 6.85
C ASN A 314 12.60 14.21 5.30
N ALA A 315 13.77 14.04 4.68
CA ALA A 315 13.92 14.06 3.21
C ALA A 315 13.16 12.93 2.48
N ARG A 316 12.72 11.89 3.20
CA ARG A 316 11.94 10.76 2.66
C ARG A 316 10.44 10.96 2.77
N ALA A 317 9.99 12.07 3.34
CA ALA A 317 8.58 12.41 3.44
C ALA A 317 7.93 12.48 2.06
N THR A 318 6.64 12.17 2.01
CA THR A 318 5.78 12.34 0.83
C THR A 318 4.70 13.36 1.20
N PRO A 319 5.03 14.67 1.14
CA PRO A 319 4.14 15.72 1.62
C PRO A 319 2.83 15.70 0.84
N PRO A 320 1.70 15.95 1.52
CA PRO A 320 0.38 15.94 0.89
C PRO A 320 0.25 17.03 -0.18
N SER A 321 -0.49 16.74 -1.24
CA SER A 321 -0.56 17.60 -2.42
C SER A 321 -1.23 18.94 -2.14
N PHE A 322 -2.10 19.03 -1.13
CA PHE A 322 -2.78 20.28 -0.77
C PHE A 322 -1.80 21.41 -0.43
N LEU A 323 -0.58 21.08 0.02
CA LEU A 323 0.47 22.06 0.30
C LEU A 323 0.91 22.85 -0.94
N PHE A 324 0.70 22.28 -2.12
CA PHE A 324 1.07 22.86 -3.42
C PHE A 324 -0.14 23.43 -4.18
N GLN A 325 -1.34 23.33 -3.61
CA GLN A 325 -2.57 23.87 -4.19
C GLN A 325 -2.76 25.31 -3.75
N LYS A 326 -3.19 26.17 -4.69
CA LYS A 326 -3.34 27.63 -4.45
C LYS A 326 -4.43 27.98 -3.43
N ASP A 327 -5.35 27.06 -3.17
CA ASP A 327 -6.57 27.33 -2.40
C ASP A 327 -6.41 27.04 -0.90
N ALA A 328 -5.31 26.41 -0.50
CA ALA A 328 -5.02 26.12 0.91
C ALA A 328 -4.36 27.33 1.59
N ASN A 329 -5.13 28.10 2.35
CA ASN A 329 -4.60 29.24 3.11
C ASN A 329 -3.83 28.77 4.35
N LEU A 330 -2.59 29.23 4.51
CA LEU A 330 -1.79 28.99 5.71
C LEU A 330 -2.39 29.75 6.91
N ILE A 331 -2.72 29.02 7.97
CA ILE A 331 -3.30 29.54 9.23
C ILE A 331 -2.22 29.72 10.31
N GLU A 332 -1.30 28.77 10.40
CA GLU A 332 -0.25 28.68 11.41
C GLU A 332 0.96 27.95 10.81
N ASP A 333 2.15 28.52 10.93
CA ASP A 333 3.42 27.87 10.58
C ASP A 333 4.25 27.69 11.84
N HIS A 334 4.47 26.43 12.21
CA HIS A 334 5.28 26.02 13.33
C HIS A 334 6.46 25.19 12.81
N LYS A 335 7.57 25.15 13.57
CA LYS A 335 8.77 24.41 13.16
C LYS A 335 8.52 22.92 12.89
N LYS A 336 7.57 22.32 13.62
CA LYS A 336 7.22 20.89 13.55
C LYS A 336 6.00 20.59 12.67
N TYR A 337 5.09 21.55 12.51
CA TYR A 337 3.84 21.34 11.77
C TYR A 337 3.33 22.64 11.17
N CYS A 338 2.47 22.54 10.17
CA CYS A 338 1.76 23.66 9.58
C CYS A 338 0.26 23.36 9.53
N VAL A 339 -0.55 24.40 9.69
CA VAL A 339 -2.01 24.33 9.67
C VAL A 339 -2.51 25.13 8.49
N TYR A 340 -3.36 24.51 7.66
CA TYR A 340 -3.99 25.12 6.49
C TYR A 340 -5.51 25.00 6.56
N GLY A 341 -6.21 25.88 5.86
CA GLY A 341 -7.65 25.79 5.68
C GLY A 341 -8.34 27.15 5.71
N ALA A 342 -9.66 27.13 5.81
CA ALA A 342 -10.45 28.35 5.89
C ALA A 342 -10.23 29.09 7.21
N LYS A 343 -10.20 30.43 7.17
CA LYS A 343 -9.97 31.25 8.37
C LYS A 343 -11.05 31.02 9.45
N GLU A 344 -12.29 30.72 9.06
CA GLU A 344 -13.37 30.42 10.00
C GLU A 344 -13.12 29.13 10.80
N ASN A 345 -12.36 28.18 10.25
CA ASN A 345 -12.03 26.91 10.87
C ASN A 345 -10.86 27.02 11.86
N LYS A 346 -10.12 28.14 11.90
CA LYS A 346 -8.99 28.36 12.83
C LYS A 346 -9.37 28.15 14.29
N LYS A 347 -10.60 28.48 14.67
CA LYS A 347 -11.13 28.33 16.03
C LYS A 347 -11.26 26.87 16.48
N LEU A 348 -11.33 25.92 15.55
CA LEU A 348 -11.41 24.48 15.83
C LEU A 348 -10.05 23.94 16.32
N ILE A 349 -8.95 24.63 15.99
CA ILE A 349 -7.65 24.34 16.58
C ILE A 349 -7.59 25.00 17.96
N THR A 350 -7.94 24.24 18.99
CA THR A 350 -7.94 24.69 20.40
C THR A 350 -6.52 24.73 20.99
N PRO A 351 -6.29 25.43 22.10
CA PRO A 351 -5.01 25.36 22.83
C PRO A 351 -4.61 23.93 23.23
N GLU A 352 -5.58 23.11 23.62
CA GLU A 352 -5.39 21.70 23.96
C GLU A 352 -4.89 20.90 22.75
N LEU A 353 -5.52 21.12 21.58
CA LEU A 353 -5.11 20.46 20.35
C LEU A 353 -3.71 20.91 19.91
N ARG A 354 -3.37 22.20 20.04
CA ARG A 354 -1.99 22.67 19.78
C ARG A 354 -0.99 22.04 20.73
N LYS A 355 -1.34 21.86 22.00
CA LYS A 355 -0.48 21.18 22.95
C LYS A 355 -0.25 19.73 22.52
N ALA A 356 -1.31 19.03 22.13
CA ALA A 356 -1.21 17.67 21.63
C ALA A 356 -0.41 17.57 20.32
N PHE A 357 -0.51 18.53 19.41
CA PHE A 357 0.30 18.56 18.19
C PHE A 357 1.80 18.71 18.50
N LYS A 358 2.17 19.45 19.54
CA LYS A 358 3.60 19.61 19.91
C LYS A 358 4.27 18.32 20.38
N GLU A 359 3.49 17.38 20.92
CA GLU A 359 3.95 16.07 21.37
C GLU A 359 4.03 15.04 20.22
N ILE A 360 3.54 15.38 19.01
CA ILE A 360 3.73 14.53 17.83
C ILE A 360 5.13 14.79 17.28
N HIS A 361 5.93 13.74 17.24
CA HIS A 361 7.28 13.77 16.69
C HIS A 361 7.38 12.84 15.48
N THR A 362 7.82 13.39 14.36
CA THR A 362 8.30 12.60 13.21
C THR A 362 9.74 12.16 13.47
N ASP A 363 10.07 10.95 13.05
CA ASP A 363 11.37 10.29 13.24
C ASP A 363 11.76 9.47 11.98
N ASN A 364 12.62 8.47 12.14
CA ASN A 364 13.03 7.58 11.05
C ASN A 364 12.03 6.45 10.74
N LEU A 365 11.01 6.27 11.59
CA LEU A 365 9.92 5.31 11.42
C LEU A 365 8.62 6.02 10.99
N LEU A 366 8.11 6.97 11.78
CA LEU A 366 7.01 7.87 11.40
C LEU A 366 7.60 9.06 10.65
N ILE A 367 7.64 8.96 9.33
CA ILE A 367 8.35 9.89 8.45
C ILE A 367 7.64 11.24 8.41
N ASP A 368 6.32 11.23 8.22
CA ASP A 368 5.45 12.40 8.20
C ASP A 368 4.02 12.03 8.66
N LEU A 369 3.20 13.04 8.91
CA LEU A 369 1.78 12.86 9.24
C LEU A 369 0.97 13.99 8.62
N ALA A 370 -0.08 13.63 7.89
CA ALA A 370 -1.07 14.58 7.40
C ALA A 370 -2.44 14.27 8.01
N ILE A 371 -3.14 15.32 8.45
CA ILE A 371 -4.47 15.22 9.05
C ILE A 371 -5.42 16.10 8.25
N SER A 372 -6.57 15.56 7.89
CA SER A 372 -7.69 16.30 7.31
C SER A 372 -8.89 16.21 8.24
N PHE A 373 -9.38 17.36 8.67
CA PHE A 373 -10.59 17.48 9.46
C PHE A 373 -11.75 17.81 8.53
N LYS A 374 -12.78 16.97 8.56
CA LYS A 374 -14.06 17.18 7.89
C LYS A 374 -15.18 17.10 8.94
N SER A 375 -16.35 17.60 8.58
CA SER A 375 -17.51 17.50 9.47
C SER A 375 -17.87 16.04 9.71
N GLY A 376 -17.87 15.63 10.97
CA GLY A 376 -18.16 14.26 11.40
C GLY A 376 -17.02 13.24 11.22
N LYS A 377 -15.90 13.60 10.57
CA LYS A 377 -14.79 12.67 10.28
C LYS A 377 -13.42 13.33 10.28
N THR A 378 -12.44 12.66 10.86
CA THR A 378 -11.01 13.01 10.76
C THR A 378 -10.27 11.91 10.03
N TYR A 379 -9.42 12.31 9.08
CA TYR A 379 -8.57 11.42 8.29
C TYR A 379 -7.12 11.65 8.69
N TRP A 380 -6.41 10.58 8.99
CA TRP A 380 -5.03 10.58 9.43
C TRP A 380 -4.21 9.73 8.46
N ALA A 381 -3.33 10.39 7.71
CA ALA A 381 -2.38 9.73 6.83
C ALA A 381 -1.01 9.72 7.50
N LEU A 382 -0.66 8.59 8.10
CA LEU A 382 0.59 8.40 8.83
C LEU A 382 1.62 7.78 7.90
N GLY A 383 2.56 8.57 7.38
CA GLY A 383 3.63 8.08 6.51
C GLY A 383 4.66 7.30 7.32
N TYR A 384 4.82 6.02 6.99
CA TYR A 384 5.70 5.12 7.72
C TYR A 384 6.76 4.52 6.82
N GLU A 385 7.92 4.23 7.42
CA GLU A 385 9.00 3.50 6.76
C GLU A 385 8.56 2.09 6.31
N ASP A 386 9.13 1.63 5.20
CA ASP A 386 8.91 0.29 4.64
C ASP A 386 9.12 -0.84 5.65
N THR A 387 9.98 -0.65 6.65
CA THR A 387 10.20 -1.63 7.73
C THR A 387 8.93 -1.97 8.51
N LEU A 388 7.97 -1.05 8.60
CA LEU A 388 6.64 -1.28 9.17
C LEU A 388 5.59 -1.62 8.10
N MET A 389 5.73 -1.05 6.91
CA MET A 389 4.77 -1.17 5.81
C MET A 389 4.95 -2.42 4.94
N VAL A 390 6.03 -3.19 5.13
CA VAL A 390 6.30 -4.42 4.37
C VAL A 390 6.43 -5.60 5.31
N ALA A 391 5.58 -6.62 5.15
CA ALA A 391 5.73 -7.88 5.87
C ALA A 391 7.08 -8.52 5.51
N PRO A 392 8.01 -8.70 6.48
CA PRO A 392 9.37 -9.07 6.17
C PRO A 392 9.45 -10.51 5.68
N VAL A 393 10.10 -10.76 4.54
CA VAL A 393 10.32 -12.12 4.03
C VAL A 393 11.78 -12.54 4.23
N ASP A 394 12.71 -11.70 3.80
CA ASP A 394 14.14 -12.05 3.75
C ASP A 394 14.86 -11.85 5.08
N LYS A 395 14.37 -10.94 5.92
CA LYS A 395 14.92 -10.62 7.24
C LYS A 395 13.99 -11.12 8.35
N PRO A 396 14.50 -11.43 9.55
CA PRO A 396 13.65 -11.72 10.71
C PRO A 396 12.71 -10.57 11.03
N PHE A 397 11.53 -10.89 11.53
CA PHE A 397 10.60 -9.89 12.05
C PHE A 397 11.21 -9.15 13.24
N ASP A 398 11.14 -7.82 13.24
CA ASP A 398 11.66 -6.97 14.31
C ASP A 398 10.50 -6.32 15.08
N PRO A 399 10.29 -6.68 16.36
CA PRO A 399 9.13 -6.23 17.12
C PRO A 399 9.17 -4.74 17.47
N VAL A 400 10.35 -4.10 17.44
CA VAL A 400 10.51 -2.70 17.86
C VAL A 400 9.63 -1.76 17.02
N TYR A 401 9.50 -2.01 15.71
CA TYR A 401 8.68 -1.18 14.83
C TYR A 401 7.19 -1.28 15.16
N LEU A 402 6.70 -2.49 15.45
CA LEU A 402 5.30 -2.70 15.81
C LEU A 402 4.99 -2.16 17.21
N GLN A 403 5.93 -2.29 18.15
CA GLN A 403 5.84 -1.67 19.49
C GLN A 403 5.74 -0.15 19.39
N LYS A 404 6.61 0.48 18.59
CA LYS A 404 6.57 1.92 18.37
C LYS A 404 5.28 2.36 17.68
N PHE A 405 4.80 1.59 16.70
CA PHE A 405 3.50 1.86 16.08
C PHE A 405 2.34 1.79 17.09
N LYS A 406 2.36 0.83 18.02
CA LYS A 406 1.36 0.75 19.10
C LYS A 406 1.33 2.03 19.95
N GLU A 407 2.50 2.58 20.31
CA GLU A 407 2.60 3.85 21.03
C GLU A 407 1.96 5.00 20.23
N HIS A 408 2.30 5.12 18.95
CA HIS A 408 1.75 6.15 18.06
C HIS A 408 0.23 6.01 17.90
N LEU A 409 -0.25 4.79 17.65
CA LEU A 409 -1.68 4.52 17.48
C LEU A 409 -2.46 4.87 18.75
N THR A 410 -1.94 4.48 19.92
CA THR A 410 -2.56 4.79 21.21
C THR A 410 -2.65 6.31 21.41
N TYR A 411 -1.56 7.03 21.14
CA TYR A 411 -1.53 8.48 21.25
C TYR A 411 -2.56 9.14 20.32
N ILE A 412 -2.62 8.70 19.06
CA ILE A 412 -3.48 9.28 18.04
C ILE A 412 -4.95 8.96 18.27
N LEU A 413 -5.30 7.76 18.74
CA LEU A 413 -6.67 7.43 19.12
C LEU A 413 -7.14 8.28 20.32
N ASN A 414 -6.28 8.48 21.31
CA ASN A 414 -6.57 9.35 22.44
C ASN A 414 -6.73 10.81 22.02
N LEU A 415 -5.92 11.28 21.06
CA LEU A 415 -6.06 12.61 20.48
C LEU A 415 -7.36 12.73 19.70
N ALA A 416 -7.68 11.76 18.85
CA ALA A 416 -8.88 11.76 18.03
C ALA A 416 -10.17 11.83 18.86
N LYS A 417 -10.21 11.18 20.03
CA LYS A 417 -11.31 11.27 20.99
C LYS A 417 -11.59 12.70 21.50
N THR A 418 -10.60 13.59 21.45
CA THR A 418 -10.76 14.99 21.91
C THR A 418 -11.35 15.93 20.86
N LEU A 419 -11.57 15.43 19.64
CA LEU A 419 -12.10 16.15 18.47
C LEU A 419 -13.60 15.91 18.31
#